data_AF-A0A5F2H044-F1
#
_entry.id   AF-A0A5F2H044-F1
#
_cell.length_a   1.000
_cell.length_b   1.000
_cell.length_c   1.000
_cell.angle_alpha   90.00
_cell.angle_beta   90.00
_cell.angle_gamma   90.00
#
_symmetry.space_group_name_H-M   'P 1'
#
loop_
_entity.id
_entity.type
_entity.pdbx_description
1 polymer ?
#
loop_
_entity_poly.entity_id
_entity_poly.type
_entity_poly.pdbx_seq_one_letter_code
_entity_poly.pdbx_strand_id
1 'polypeptide(L)' 'MLRETQLEMAERHVREGEAIIARQRALIDRLAQDGHPTGEARKFLRKFQKAQEEHVAHLEQLRGSASSATSEQANHLLE' A
#
# COMPACT_ATOMS: atom_id res chain seq x y z
N MET A 1 -20.26 -7.37 13.81
CA MET A 1 -19.04 -6.76 13.25
C MET A 1 -19.20 -6.71 11.73
N LEU A 2 -19.07 -5.53 11.12
CA LEU A 2 -19.02 -5.43 9.66
C LEU A 2 -17.66 -5.96 9.17
N ARG A 3 -17.67 -6.80 8.13
CA ARG A 3 -16.45 -7.28 7.49
C ARG A 3 -15.94 -6.19 6.56
N GLU A 4 -14.64 -5.91 6.61
CA GLU A 4 -13.99 -4.99 5.65
C GLU A 4 -14.26 -5.46 4.22
N THR A 5 -14.58 -4.53 3.33
CA THR A 5 -14.58 -4.77 1.88
C THR A 5 -13.16 -4.98 1.37
N GLN A 6 -13.01 -5.54 0.17
CA GLN A 6 -11.70 -5.70 -0.47
C GLN A 6 -10.99 -4.35 -0.68
N LEU A 7 -11.75 -3.30 -0.97
CA LEU A 7 -11.21 -1.94 -1.13
C LEU A 7 -10.69 -1.39 0.21
N GLU A 8 -11.49 -1.45 1.28
CA GLU A 8 -11.07 -0.98 2.62
C GLU A 8 -9.85 -1.75 3.12
N MET A 9 -9.81 -3.07 2.90
CA MET A 9 -8.65 -3.90 3.23
C MET A 9 -7.40 -3.47 2.45
N ALA A 10 -7.52 -3.22 1.15
CA ALA A 10 -6.41 -2.77 0.32
C ALA A 10 -5.89 -1.38 0.77
N GLU A 11 -6.79 -0.44 1.06
CA GLU A 11 -6.42 0.88 1.57
C GLU A 11 -5.69 0.81 2.91
N ARG A 12 -6.17 -0.03 3.82
CA ARG A 12 -5.51 -0.26 5.11
C ARG A 12 -4.11 -0.83 4.92
N HIS A 13 -3.94 -1.87 4.09
CA HIS A 13 -2.63 -2.47 3.85
C HIS A 13 -1.64 -1.50 3.22
N VAL A 14 -2.09 -0.69 2.26
CA VAL A 14 -1.25 0.36 1.65
C VAL A 14 -0.76 1.34 2.74
N ARG A 15 -1.66 1.85 3.58
CA ARG A 15 -1.32 2.79 4.66
C ARG A 15 -0.38 2.18 5.71
N GLU A 16 -0.63 0.95 6.12
CA GLU A 16 0.21 0.23 7.08
C GLU A 16 1.62 -0.01 6.52
N GLY A 17 1.71 -0.41 5.26
CA GLY A 17 2.97 -0.64 4.56
C GLY A 17 3.82 0.62 4.41
N GLU A 18 3.22 1.76 4.06
CA GLU A 18 3.90 3.07 4.02
C GLU A 18 4.49 3.42 5.39
N ALA A 19 3.71 3.26 6.46
CA ALA A 19 4.17 3.55 7.81
C ALA A 19 5.33 2.63 8.24
N ILE A 20 5.28 1.35 7.87
CA ILE A 20 6.38 0.40 8.13
C ILE A 20 7.64 0.81 7.35
N ILE A 21 7.51 1.12 6.06
CA ILE A 21 8.64 1.54 5.22
C ILE A 21 9.30 2.80 5.77
N ALA A 22 8.51 3.79 6.19
CA ALA A 22 9.03 5.02 6.81
C ALA A 22 9.82 4.72 8.09
N ARG A 23 9.29 3.87 8.97
CA ARG A 23 9.99 3.43 10.19
C ARG A 23 11.29 2.68 9.88
N GLN A 24 11.26 1.76 8.92
CA GLN A 24 12.45 0.99 8.51
C GLN A 24 13.53 1.89 7.91
N ARG A 25 13.14 2.90 7.13
CA ARG A 25 14.07 3.91 6.60
C ARG A 25 14.78 4.64 7.74
N ALA A 26 14.01 5.18 8.69
CA ALA A 26 14.56 5.91 9.83
C ALA A 26 15.50 5.04 10.69
N LEU A 27 15.13 3.78 10.94
CA LEU A 27 15.96 2.84 11.69
C LEU A 27 17.28 2.54 10.96
N ILE A 28 17.21 2.28 9.66
CA ILE A 28 18.40 2.03 8.83
C ILE A 28 19.33 3.23 8.81
N ASP A 29 18.78 4.44 8.72
CA ASP A 29 19.61 5.65 8.68
C ASP A 29 20.26 5.92 10.05
N ARG A 30 19.56 5.67 11.16
CA ARG A 30 20.16 5.70 12.50
C ARG A 30 21.29 4.67 12.65
N LEU A 31 21.05 3.42 12.25
CA LEU A 31 22.07 2.37 12.31
C LEU A 31 23.31 2.72 11.48
N ALA A 32 23.12 3.35 10.31
CA ALA A 32 24.22 3.78 9.47
C ALA A 32 25.03 4.92 10.10
N GLN A 33 24.36 5.87 10.78
CA GLN A 33 25.02 6.95 11.54
C GLN A 33 25.85 6.41 12.70
N ASP A 34 25.36 5.36 13.36
CA ASP A 34 26.05 4.67 14.46
C ASP A 34 27.17 3.74 13.96
N GLY A 35 27.43 3.69 12.65
CA GLY A 35 28.50 2.90 12.03
C GLY A 35 28.18 1.42 11.82
N HIS A 36 26.94 1.00 12.02
CA HIS A 36 26.53 -0.38 11.80
C HIS A 36 26.40 -0.72 10.30
N PRO A 37 26.72 -1.96 9.90
CA PRO A 37 26.52 -2.40 8.52
C PRO A 37 25.02 -2.50 8.19
N THR A 38 24.56 -1.69 7.23
CA THR A 38 23.14 -1.63 6.83
C THR A 38 22.86 -2.18 5.43
N GLY A 39 23.84 -2.79 4.76
CA GLY A 39 23.72 -3.26 3.38
C GLY A 39 22.55 -4.22 3.14
N GLU A 40 22.45 -5.28 3.94
CA GLU A 40 21.34 -6.23 3.83
C GLU A 40 20.01 -5.60 4.23
N ALA A 41 19.97 -4.79 5.29
CA ALA A 41 18.75 -4.08 5.69
C ALA A 41 18.21 -3.17 4.57
N ARG A 42 19.09 -2.44 3.87
CA ARG A 42 18.73 -1.62 2.70
C ARG A 42 18.23 -2.48 1.54
N LYS A 43 18.81 -3.66 1.32
CA LYS A 43 18.37 -4.62 0.30
C LYS A 43 16.98 -5.19 0.60
N PHE A 44 16.70 -5.53 1.85
CA PHE A 44 15.37 -5.94 2.29
C PHE A 44 14.35 -4.80 2.19
N LEU A 45 14.72 -3.58 2.58
CA LEU A 45 13.83 -2.42 2.45
C LEU A 45 13.40 -2.19 0.99
N ARG A 46 14.31 -2.35 0.01
CA ARG A 46 13.93 -2.27 -1.41
C ARG A 46 12.88 -3.31 -1.83
N LYS A 47 12.91 -4.52 -1.26
CA LYS A 47 11.90 -5.55 -1.53
C LYS A 47 10.53 -5.13 -0.99
N PHE A 48 10.49 -4.58 0.23
CA PHE A 48 9.26 -4.05 0.80
C PHE A 48 8.70 -2.88 -0.02
N GLN A 49 9.57 -1.98 -0.49
CA GLN A 49 9.16 -0.87 -1.35
C GLN A 49 8.56 -1.36 -2.68
N LYS A 50 9.15 -2.38 -3.31
CA LYS A 50 8.57 -2.98 -4.51
C LYS A 50 7.19 -3.61 -4.25
N ALA A 51 7.04 -4.36 -3.15
CA ALA A 51 5.76 -4.93 -2.77
C ALA A 51 4.70 -3.83 -2.48
N GLN A 52 5.12 -2.72 -1.89
CA GLN A 52 4.26 -1.56 -1.67
C GLN A 52 3.76 -0.94 -2.98
N GLU A 53 4.64 -0.81 -3.98
CA GLU A 53 4.25 -0.34 -5.32
C GLU A 53 3.19 -1.26 -5.95
N GLU A 54 3.35 -2.58 -5.82
CA GLU A 54 2.37 -3.56 -6.29
C GLU A 54 1.02 -3.42 -5.54
N HIS A 55 1.04 -3.17 -4.24
CA HIS A 55 -0.16 -2.92 -3.45
C HIS A 55 -0.87 -1.61 -3.82
N VAL A 56 -0.12 -0.54 -4.07
CA VAL A 56 -0.68 0.75 -4.55
C VAL A 56 -1.32 0.56 -5.92
N ALA A 57 -0.64 -0.11 -6.85
CA ALA A 57 -1.19 -0.38 -8.18
C ALA A 57 -2.50 -1.20 -8.10
N HIS A 58 -2.54 -2.21 -7.23
CA HIS A 58 -3.75 -3.00 -7.02
C HIS A 58 -4.89 -2.16 -6.40
N LEU A 59 -4.59 -1.27 -5.46
CA LEU A 59 -5.58 -0.37 -4.88
C LEU A 59 -6.19 0.56 -5.96
N GLU A 60 -5.35 1.15 -6.81
CA GLU A 60 -5.84 2.01 -7.90
C GLU A 60 -6.71 1.23 -8.90
N GLN A 61 -6.38 -0.04 -9.19
CA GLN A 61 -7.24 -0.91 -9.99
C GLN A 61 -8.60 -1.15 -9.32
N LEU A 62 -8.62 -1.47 -8.01
CA LEU A 62 -9.87 -1.68 -7.27
C LEU A 62 -10.74 -0.42 -7.23
N ARG A 63 -10.12 0.77 -7.08
CA ARG A 63 -10.81 2.06 -7.12
C ARG A 63 -11.43 2.32 -8.50
N GLY A 64 -10.69 2.04 -9.57
CA GLY A 64 -11.19 2.16 -10.94
C GLY A 64 -12.40 1.25 -11.20
N SER A 65 -12.32 -0.02 -10.76
CA SER A 65 -13.42 -0.99 -10.92
C SER A 65 -14.65 -0.68 -10.04
N ALA A 66 -14.46 -0.10 -8.86
CA ALA A 66 -15.56 0.37 -8.02
C ALA A 66 -16.27 1.59 -8.66
N SER A 67 -15.51 2.50 -9.27
CA SER A 67 -16.06 3.67 -9.97
C SER A 67 -16.89 3.29 -11.20
N SER A 68 -16.47 2.28 -11.97
CA SER A 68 -17.21 1.82 -13.17
C SER A 68 -18.51 1.10 -12.81
N ALA A 69 -18.49 0.25 -11.78
CA ALA A 69 -19.69 -0.45 -11.31
C ALA A 69 -20.77 0.51 -10.78
N THR A 70 -20.34 1.61 -10.15
CA THR A 70 -21.26 2.64 -9.64
C THR A 70 -21.88 3.47 -10.77
N SER A 71 -21.16 3.69 -11.86
CA SER A 71 -21.66 4.45 -13.02
C SER A 71 -22.56 3.63 -13.94
N GLU A 72 -22.30 2.33 -14.14
CA GLU A 72 -23.24 1.42 -14.84
C GLU A 72 -24.57 1.26 -14.08
N GLN A 73 -24.54 1.16 -12.75
CA GLN A 73 -25.77 1.07 -11.94
C GLN A 73 -26.57 2.36 -11.90
N ALA A 74 -25.92 3.53 -11.91
CA ALA A 74 -26.60 4.81 -11.98
C ALA A 74 -27.29 5.04 -13.34
N ASN A 75 -26.69 4.55 -14.43
CA ASN A 75 -27.25 4.71 -15.78
C ASN A 75 -28.50 3.84 -16.01
N HIS A 76 -28.60 2.69 -15.33
CA HIS A 76 -29.76 1.79 -15.43
C HIS A 76 -30.96 2.23 -14.56
N LEU A 77 -30.78 3.19 -13.65
CA LEU A 77 -31.85 3.73 -12.79
C LEU A 77 -32.56 4.95 -13.41
N LEU A 78 -32.13 5.38 -14.60
CA LEU A 78 -32.68 6.53 -15.33
C LEU A 78 -33.44 6.15 -16.62
N GLU A 79 -33.62 4.85 -16.91
CA GLU A 79 -34.54 4.32 -17.92
C GLU A 79 -35.78 3.70 -17.27
#